data_AF-A0A9R0X9Q0-F1
#
_entry.id   AF-A0A9R0X9Q0-F1
#
_cell.length_a   1.000
_cell.length_b   1.000
_cell.length_c   1.000
_cell.angle_alpha   90.00
_cell.angle_beta   90.00
_cell.angle_gamma   90.00
#
_symmetry.space_group_name_H-M   'P 1'
#
loop_
_entity.id
_entity.type
_entity.pdbx_description
1 polymer ?
#
loop_
_entity_poly.entity_id
_entity_poly.type
_entity_poly.pdbx_seq_one_letter_code
_entity_poly.pdbx_strand_id
1 'polypeptide(L)'
;MQEEDPRHEMMTLSTERFQKIQKEAAEEDQQYLVQVTKFQSAEQCKTWIVGKWLSPREQRWASPGTHFHQFVVPPILGFRRDCTYGKLAAMRLPKDARGLGSCEFSLERGVVHACHAGGVVHFLEGYTHHEVGAIDVDRIDVVWEAALKHGIRPV
;
A
#
# COMPACT_ATOMS: atom_id res chain seq x y z
N MET A 1 -12.87 -28.14 5.47
CA MET A 1 -12.37 -26.76 5.27
C MET A 1 -12.76 -26.00 6.51
N GLN A 2 -11.78 -25.52 7.30
CA GLN A 2 -12.09 -24.53 8.32
C GLN A 2 -12.30 -23.22 7.58
N GLU A 3 -13.49 -22.66 7.71
CA GLU A 3 -13.82 -21.32 7.24
C GLU A 3 -12.95 -20.36 8.08
N GLU A 4 -11.99 -19.70 7.43
CA GLU A 4 -11.18 -18.69 8.12
C GLU A 4 -12.10 -17.58 8.58
N ASP A 5 -11.99 -17.19 9.85
CA ASP A 5 -12.69 -16.02 10.39
C ASP A 5 -12.33 -14.80 9.53
N PRO A 6 -13.27 -14.20 8.79
CA PRO A 6 -13.01 -13.10 7.86
C PRO A 6 -12.72 -11.76 8.58
N ARG A 7 -12.42 -11.80 9.88
CA ARG A 7 -12.16 -10.61 10.69
C ARG A 7 -10.85 -9.92 10.34
N HIS A 8 -10.96 -8.62 10.08
CA HIS A 8 -9.86 -7.69 9.80
C HIS A 8 -9.71 -6.70 10.96
N GLU A 9 -8.48 -6.53 11.44
CA GLU A 9 -8.20 -5.63 12.56
C GLU A 9 -7.60 -4.31 12.07
N MET A 10 -8.33 -3.20 12.30
CA MET A 10 -7.86 -1.86 11.96
C MET A 10 -7.25 -1.18 13.19
N MET A 11 -5.92 -1.05 13.18
CA MET A 11 -5.19 -0.33 14.23
C MET A 11 -5.31 1.19 14.08
N THR A 12 -6.23 1.81 14.82
CA THR A 12 -6.39 3.27 14.91
C THR A 12 -6.86 3.72 16.29
N LEU A 13 -6.32 4.84 16.78
CA LEU A 13 -6.82 5.50 18.00
C LEU A 13 -8.05 6.38 17.73
N SER A 14 -8.29 6.76 16.47
CA SER A 14 -9.46 7.55 16.08
C SER A 14 -10.62 6.63 15.75
N THR A 15 -11.62 6.61 16.64
CA THR A 15 -12.89 5.91 16.42
C THR A 15 -13.69 6.53 15.28
N GLU A 16 -13.63 7.86 15.09
CA GLU A 16 -14.27 8.53 13.96
C GLU A 16 -13.71 8.03 12.62
N ARG A 17 -12.38 7.94 12.50
CA ARG A 17 -11.74 7.40 11.29
C ARG A 17 -12.15 5.94 11.05
N PHE A 18 -12.17 5.12 12.09
CA PHE A 18 -12.60 3.73 12.00
C PHE A 18 -14.04 3.63 11.49
N GLN A 19 -14.98 4.35 12.12
CA GLN A 19 -16.38 4.34 11.74
C GLN A 19 -16.61 4.84 10.32
N LYS A 20 -15.83 5.82 9.86
CA LYS A 20 -15.91 6.30 8.48
C LYS A 20 -15.55 5.19 7.47
N ILE A 21 -14.43 4.51 7.70
CA ILE A 21 -13.98 3.42 6.83
C ILE A 21 -14.92 2.21 6.91
N GLN A 22 -15.39 1.86 8.11
CA GLN A 22 -16.34 0.76 8.29
C GLN A 22 -17.63 0.99 7.47
N LYS A 23 -18.12 2.23 7.42
CA LYS A 23 -19.31 2.61 6.63
C LYS A 23 -19.11 2.61 5.12
N GLU A 24 -17.87 2.49 4.62
CA GLU A 24 -17.61 2.32 3.19
C GLU A 24 -17.93 0.88 2.73
N ALA A 25 -17.99 -0.08 3.65
CA ALA A 25 -18.40 -1.46 3.38
C ALA A 25 -19.94 -1.63 3.43
N ALA A 26 -20.44 -2.64 2.72
CA ALA A 26 -21.84 -3.07 2.81
C ALA A 26 -22.22 -3.43 4.25
N GLU A 27 -23.48 -3.21 4.64
CA GLU A 27 -23.92 -3.33 6.04
C GLU A 27 -23.62 -4.72 6.63
N GLU A 28 -23.79 -5.77 5.83
CA GLU A 28 -23.49 -7.16 6.17
C GLU A 28 -22.00 -7.44 6.41
N ASP A 29 -21.11 -6.65 5.82
CA ASP A 29 -19.66 -6.82 5.89
C ASP A 29 -19.01 -5.96 6.98
N GLN A 30 -19.71 -4.96 7.51
CA GLN A 30 -19.17 -4.04 8.52
C GLN A 30 -18.69 -4.76 9.79
N GLN A 31 -19.32 -5.89 10.13
CA GLN A 31 -18.97 -6.72 11.29
C GLN A 31 -17.56 -7.34 11.18
N TYR A 32 -17.02 -7.47 9.97
CA TYR A 32 -15.71 -8.06 9.74
C TYR A 32 -14.57 -7.08 10.00
N LEU A 33 -14.80 -5.76 10.00
CA LEU A 33 -13.78 -4.78 10.33
C LEU A 33 -13.88 -4.37 11.81
N VAL A 34 -12.84 -4.66 12.59
CA VAL A 34 -12.82 -4.40 14.04
C VAL A 34 -11.76 -3.37 14.39
N GLN A 35 -12.13 -2.36 15.18
CA GLN A 35 -11.18 -1.37 15.69
C GLN A 35 -10.29 -2.00 16.76
N VAL A 36 -8.97 -1.83 16.61
CA VAL A 36 -8.00 -2.14 17.66
C VAL A 36 -7.16 -0.91 17.97
N THR A 37 -6.75 -0.78 19.24
CA THR A 37 -5.96 0.37 19.73
C THR A 37 -4.54 -0.01 20.16
N LYS A 38 -4.21 -1.29 20.06
CA LYS A 38 -2.97 -1.90 20.55
C LYS A 38 -2.48 -2.95 19.57
N PHE A 39 -1.22 -2.89 19.17
CA PHE A 39 -0.60 -3.86 18.25
C PHE A 39 -0.62 -5.31 18.77
N GLN A 40 -0.73 -5.51 20.09
CA GLN A 40 -0.88 -6.80 20.73
C GLN A 40 -2.07 -7.62 20.19
N SER A 41 -3.13 -6.95 19.73
CA SER A 41 -4.31 -7.61 19.15
C SER A 41 -3.96 -8.46 17.92
N ALA A 42 -2.99 -8.00 17.13
CA ALA A 42 -2.60 -8.63 15.88
C ALA A 42 -1.58 -9.77 16.04
N GLU A 43 -1.41 -10.34 17.25
CA GLU A 43 -0.48 -11.44 17.52
C GLU A 43 -0.78 -12.66 16.63
N GLN A 44 -2.05 -12.92 16.34
CA GLN A 44 -2.47 -14.03 15.47
C GLN A 44 -2.45 -13.68 13.96
N CYS A 45 -2.21 -12.41 13.60
CA CYS A 45 -2.24 -11.97 12.20
C CYS A 45 -0.94 -12.29 11.46
N LYS A 46 -1.03 -13.11 10.40
CA LYS A 46 0.09 -13.38 9.48
C LYS A 46 0.27 -12.34 8.39
N THR A 47 -0.75 -11.53 8.12
CA THR A 47 -0.72 -10.52 7.06
C THR A 47 -0.90 -9.15 7.68
N TRP A 48 0.09 -8.27 7.51
CA TRP A 48 0.07 -6.92 8.06
C TRP A 48 0.12 -5.89 6.94
N ILE A 49 -0.91 -5.05 6.83
CA ILE A 49 -0.99 -3.96 5.87
C ILE A 49 -0.58 -2.65 6.56
N VAL A 50 0.52 -2.06 6.10
CA VAL A 50 1.23 -0.99 6.81
C VAL A 50 1.29 0.28 5.96
N GLY A 51 0.46 1.25 6.32
CA GLY A 51 0.41 2.59 5.73
C GLY A 51 1.07 3.69 6.58
N LYS A 52 1.75 3.31 7.66
CA LYS A 52 2.49 4.24 8.53
C LYS A 52 3.82 3.61 8.94
N TRP A 53 4.79 4.44 9.30
CA TRP A 53 6.07 3.92 9.78
C TRP A 53 5.88 3.11 11.09
N LEU A 54 6.57 1.97 11.19
CA LEU A 54 6.56 1.10 12.36
C LEU A 54 7.95 0.97 12.96
N SER A 55 8.05 1.25 14.26
CA SER A 55 9.25 1.06 15.04
C SER A 55 9.57 -0.44 15.24
N PRO A 56 10.84 -0.78 15.51
CA PRO A 56 11.23 -2.14 15.91
C PRO A 56 10.42 -2.71 17.08
N ARG A 57 9.95 -1.86 18.00
CA ARG A 57 9.13 -2.29 19.14
C ARG A 57 7.72 -2.69 18.73
N GLU A 58 7.12 -1.99 17.79
CA GLU A 58 5.78 -2.31 17.28
C GLU A 58 5.81 -3.59 16.45
N GLN A 59 6.86 -3.79 15.65
CA GLN A 59 7.05 -5.02 14.86
C GLN A 59 7.25 -6.29 15.71
N ARG A 60 7.57 -6.18 17.00
CA ARG A 60 7.67 -7.33 17.91
C ARG A 60 6.32 -8.03 18.17
N TRP A 61 5.21 -7.36 17.91
CA TRP A 61 3.87 -7.92 18.09
C TRP A 61 3.40 -8.80 16.94
N ALA A 62 4.06 -8.75 15.78
CA ALA A 62 3.79 -9.68 14.69
C ALA A 62 4.18 -11.11 15.07
N SER A 63 3.42 -12.13 14.67
CA SER A 63 3.84 -13.50 14.91
C SER A 63 4.98 -13.93 13.96
N PRO A 64 5.76 -14.96 14.31
CA PRO A 64 6.73 -15.55 13.39
C PRO A 64 6.06 -15.97 12.07
N GLY A 65 6.71 -15.70 10.94
CA GLY A 65 6.18 -15.95 9.61
C GLY A 65 5.25 -14.85 9.06
N THR A 66 5.01 -13.76 9.80
CA THR A 66 4.21 -12.63 9.29
C THR A 66 4.85 -12.00 8.04
N HIS A 67 4.01 -11.64 7.07
CA HIS A 67 4.36 -10.80 5.94
C HIS A 67 3.83 -9.37 6.12
N PHE A 68 4.72 -8.39 5.97
CA PHE A 68 4.39 -6.96 6.00
C PHE A 68 4.20 -6.44 4.58
N HIS A 69 2.95 -6.21 4.16
CA HIS A 69 2.63 -5.41 2.98
C HIS A 69 2.74 -3.93 3.34
N GLN A 70 3.74 -3.24 2.81
CA GLN A 70 4.00 -1.84 3.11
C GLN A 70 3.75 -0.96 1.89
N PHE A 71 3.18 0.22 2.12
CA PHE A 71 3.03 1.27 1.12
C PHE A 71 3.44 2.65 1.65
N VAL A 72 4.20 2.67 2.76
CA VAL A 72 4.82 3.87 3.32
C VAL A 72 6.18 4.13 2.65
N VAL A 73 6.46 5.37 2.28
CA VAL A 73 7.76 5.83 1.75
C VAL A 73 8.41 6.76 2.78
N PRO A 74 9.66 6.51 3.23
CA PRO A 74 10.50 5.35 2.94
C PRO A 74 9.95 4.05 3.59
N PRO A 75 10.38 2.87 3.12
CA PRO A 75 9.91 1.59 3.65
C PRO A 75 10.26 1.43 5.14
N ILE A 76 9.48 0.61 5.86
CA ILE A 76 9.81 0.28 7.25
C ILE A 76 11.09 -0.56 7.32
N LEU A 77 11.84 -0.39 8.41
CA LEU A 77 13.05 -1.17 8.65
C LEU A 77 12.68 -2.63 8.92
N GLY A 78 13.24 -3.56 8.15
CA GLY A 78 13.06 -5.00 8.32
C GLY A 78 13.75 -5.53 9.58
N PHE A 79 13.12 -5.39 10.75
CA PHE A 79 13.72 -5.73 12.04
C PHE A 79 13.56 -7.21 12.43
N ARG A 80 12.44 -7.84 12.06
CA ARG A 80 12.11 -9.23 12.41
C ARG A 80 12.67 -10.20 11.37
N ARG A 81 13.63 -11.02 11.78
CA ARG A 81 14.30 -12.00 10.89
C ARG A 81 13.42 -13.18 10.51
N ASP A 82 12.43 -13.48 11.34
CA ASP A 82 11.42 -14.50 11.17
C ASP A 82 10.17 -13.98 10.43
N CYS A 83 10.19 -12.73 9.95
CA CYS A 83 9.13 -12.13 9.14
C CYS A 83 9.66 -11.76 7.75
N THR A 84 8.73 -11.47 6.83
CA THR A 84 9.07 -10.98 5.49
C THR A 84 8.46 -9.60 5.24
N TYR A 85 9.08 -8.82 4.38
CA TYR A 85 8.71 -7.43 4.10
C TYR A 85 8.53 -7.24 2.60
N GLY A 86 7.34 -6.84 2.18
CA GLY A 86 7.04 -6.51 0.79
C GLY A 86 7.86 -5.32 0.31
N LYS A 87 8.25 -5.31 -0.96
CA LYS A 87 8.87 -4.14 -1.57
C LYS A 87 7.80 -3.08 -1.84
N LEU A 88 8.19 -1.81 -1.79
CA LEU A 88 7.33 -0.75 -2.29
C LEU A 88 7.18 -0.88 -3.80
N ALA A 89 5.96 -0.68 -4.30
CA ALA A 89 5.71 -0.69 -5.72
C ALA A 89 6.55 0.38 -6.42
N ALA A 90 7.23 -0.02 -7.49
CA ALA A 90 8.10 0.84 -8.27
C ALA A 90 7.96 0.48 -9.75
N MET A 91 8.28 1.45 -10.60
CA MET A 91 8.14 1.35 -12.05
C MET A 91 9.39 1.92 -12.70
N ARG A 92 9.87 1.27 -13.75
CA ARG A 92 10.92 1.76 -14.63
C ARG A 92 10.33 2.68 -15.69
N LEU A 93 10.93 3.85 -15.83
CA LEU A 93 10.63 4.83 -16.87
C LEU A 93 11.28 4.42 -18.21
N PRO A 94 10.78 4.93 -19.34
CA PRO A 94 11.43 4.81 -20.65
C PRO A 94 12.89 5.29 -20.61
N LYS A 95 13.76 4.64 -21.39
CA LYS A 95 15.20 4.94 -21.40
C LYS A 95 15.54 6.36 -21.83
N ASP A 96 14.67 6.98 -22.60
CA ASP A 96 14.78 8.34 -23.12
C ASP A 96 14.13 9.40 -22.22
N ALA A 97 13.48 9.00 -21.11
CA ALA A 97 12.93 9.92 -20.13
C ALA A 97 14.04 10.77 -19.48
N ARG A 98 13.82 12.10 -19.42
CA ARG A 98 14.77 13.08 -18.85
C ARG A 98 14.06 13.98 -17.85
N GLY A 99 14.83 14.60 -16.96
CA GLY A 99 14.31 15.60 -16.01
C GLY A 99 13.59 15.05 -14.78
N LEU A 100 13.36 13.73 -14.71
CA LEU A 100 12.71 13.06 -13.56
C LEU A 100 13.70 12.54 -12.51
N GLY A 101 14.93 13.03 -12.54
CA GLY A 101 16.00 12.45 -11.74
C GLY A 101 15.84 12.65 -10.22
N SER A 102 15.15 13.70 -9.79
CA SER A 102 14.77 13.93 -8.38
C SER A 102 13.63 13.02 -7.93
N CYS A 103 12.77 12.56 -8.86
CA CYS A 103 11.62 11.70 -8.57
C CYS A 103 12.01 10.23 -8.29
N GLU A 104 13.25 9.84 -8.59
CA GLU A 104 13.75 8.49 -8.30
C GLU A 104 14.02 8.28 -6.81
N PHE A 105 14.19 9.37 -6.05
CA PHE A 105 14.42 9.33 -4.60
C PHE A 105 15.60 8.41 -4.22
N SER A 106 15.34 7.30 -3.53
CA SER A 106 16.34 6.30 -3.13
C SER A 106 16.43 5.10 -4.07
N LEU A 107 15.73 5.13 -5.20
CA LEU A 107 15.74 4.07 -6.20
C LEU A 107 16.87 4.29 -7.21
N GLU A 108 17.15 3.26 -8.01
CA GLU A 108 18.17 3.30 -9.06
C GLU A 108 17.75 4.17 -10.26
N ARG A 109 18.72 4.48 -11.14
CA ARG A 109 18.47 5.36 -12.29
C ARG A 109 17.37 4.85 -13.21
N GLY A 110 16.44 5.74 -13.55
CA GLY A 110 15.29 5.42 -14.37
C GLY A 110 14.19 4.63 -13.66
N VAL A 111 14.23 4.47 -12.33
CA VAL A 111 13.18 3.83 -11.54
C VAL A 111 12.58 4.83 -10.55
N VAL A 112 11.26 4.88 -10.51
CA VAL A 112 10.50 5.73 -9.58
C VAL A 112 9.49 4.89 -8.81
N HIS A 113 9.02 5.36 -7.66
CA HIS A 113 7.90 4.74 -6.97
C HIS A 113 6.65 4.75 -7.85
N ALA A 114 5.79 3.73 -7.71
CA ALA A 114 4.59 3.61 -8.53
C ALA A 114 3.67 4.83 -8.42
N CYS A 115 3.63 5.52 -7.26
CA CYS A 115 2.89 6.77 -7.10
C CYS A 115 3.42 7.92 -7.99
N HIS A 116 4.74 8.02 -8.17
CA HIS A 116 5.34 9.01 -9.07
C HIS A 116 5.09 8.64 -10.54
N ALA A 117 5.20 7.35 -10.87
CA ALA A 117 4.84 6.86 -12.20
C ALA A 117 3.37 7.11 -12.54
N GLY A 118 2.46 6.96 -11.57
CA GLY A 118 1.04 7.29 -11.70
C GLY A 118 0.83 8.74 -12.14
N GLY A 119 1.48 9.69 -11.47
CA GLY A 119 1.43 11.10 -11.87
C GLY A 119 1.99 11.37 -13.27
N VAL A 120 3.02 10.64 -13.70
CA VAL A 120 3.53 10.72 -15.09
C VAL A 120 2.49 10.20 -16.08
N VAL A 121 1.87 9.06 -15.81
CA VAL A 121 0.81 8.48 -16.67
C VAL A 121 -0.38 9.42 -16.76
N HIS A 122 -0.81 9.99 -15.64
CA HIS A 122 -1.92 10.94 -15.58
C HIS A 122 -1.67 12.17 -16.45
N PHE A 123 -0.46 12.75 -16.38
CA PHE A 123 -0.04 13.85 -17.23
C PHE A 123 -0.03 13.46 -18.72
N LEU A 124 0.55 12.30 -19.06
CA LEU A 124 0.70 11.86 -20.46
C LEU A 124 -0.64 11.52 -21.12
N GLU A 125 -1.59 10.97 -20.36
CA GLU A 125 -2.93 10.66 -20.85
C GLU A 125 -3.89 11.87 -20.77
N GLY A 126 -3.44 13.01 -20.23
CA GLY A 126 -4.23 14.23 -20.15
C GLY A 126 -5.48 14.09 -19.26
N TYR A 127 -5.39 13.26 -18.22
CA TYR A 127 -6.49 13.04 -17.29
C TYR A 127 -6.80 14.31 -16.50
N THR A 128 -8.09 14.60 -16.29
CA THR A 128 -8.55 15.86 -15.65
C THR A 128 -9.20 15.65 -14.29
N HIS A 129 -9.42 14.40 -13.88
CA HIS A 129 -9.95 14.06 -12.56
C HIS A 129 -8.85 14.13 -11.49
N HIS A 130 -9.27 14.30 -10.24
CA HIS A 130 -8.36 14.35 -9.10
C HIS A 130 -7.87 12.95 -8.75
N GLU A 131 -6.59 12.81 -8.42
CA GLU A 131 -5.99 11.54 -7.97
C GLU A 131 -6.04 11.35 -6.44
N VAL A 132 -6.71 12.27 -5.73
CA VAL A 132 -6.79 12.25 -4.26
C VAL A 132 -8.16 11.74 -3.85
N GLY A 133 -8.20 10.61 -3.14
CA GLY A 133 -9.44 10.03 -2.63
C GLY A 133 -9.40 8.51 -2.59
N ALA A 134 -10.60 7.91 -2.56
CA ALA A 134 -10.75 6.48 -2.73
C ALA A 134 -10.24 6.05 -4.12
N ILE A 135 -9.62 4.88 -4.19
CA ILE A 135 -9.18 4.29 -5.45
C ILE A 135 -10.43 3.89 -6.25
N ASP A 136 -10.52 4.38 -7.49
CA ASP A 136 -11.48 3.86 -8.47
C ASP A 136 -10.95 2.52 -9.00
N VAL A 137 -11.51 1.42 -8.49
CA VAL A 137 -11.05 0.06 -8.79
C VAL A 137 -11.24 -0.30 -10.27
N ASP A 138 -12.25 0.26 -10.93
CA ASP A 138 -12.54 -0.01 -12.34
C ASP A 138 -11.51 0.64 -13.28
N ARG A 139 -10.71 1.58 -12.75
CA ARG A 139 -9.66 2.28 -13.49
C ARG A 139 -8.29 1.62 -13.36
N ILE A 140 -8.13 0.59 -12.52
CA ILE A 140 -6.83 -0.04 -12.27
C ILE A 140 -6.23 -0.56 -13.58
N ASP A 141 -6.96 -1.38 -14.32
CA ASP A 141 -6.48 -1.97 -15.58
C ASP A 141 -6.29 -0.89 -16.66
N VAL A 142 -7.16 0.12 -16.68
CA VAL A 142 -7.06 1.24 -17.64
C VAL A 142 -5.75 2.02 -17.45
N VAL A 143 -5.43 2.38 -16.20
CA VAL A 143 -4.21 3.11 -15.87
C VAL A 143 -2.98 2.23 -16.06
N TRP A 144 -3.09 0.94 -15.73
CA TRP A 144 -2.01 -0.02 -15.94
C TRP A 144 -1.63 -0.15 -17.42
N GLU A 145 -2.60 -0.39 -18.30
CA GLU A 145 -2.37 -0.49 -19.73
C GLU A 145 -1.82 0.82 -20.33
N ALA A 146 -2.29 1.97 -19.84
CA ALA A 146 -1.72 3.27 -20.21
C ALA A 146 -0.24 3.39 -19.80
N ALA A 147 0.13 2.95 -18.61
CA ALA A 147 1.54 2.91 -18.19
C ALA A 147 2.38 2.06 -19.14
N LEU A 148 1.91 0.85 -19.45
CA LEU A 148 2.59 -0.08 -20.35
C LEU A 148 2.76 0.50 -21.77
N LYS A 149 1.72 1.16 -22.29
CA LYS A 149 1.72 1.87 -23.59
C LYS A 149 2.79 2.97 -23.64
N HIS A 150 2.98 3.72 -22.55
CA HIS A 150 4.03 4.72 -22.42
C HIS A 150 5.42 4.14 -22.11
N GLY A 151 5.57 2.81 -22.11
CA GLY A 151 6.84 2.14 -21.82
C GLY A 151 7.24 2.17 -20.35
N ILE A 152 6.32 2.54 -19.46
CA ILE A 152 6.52 2.52 -18.00
C ILE A 152 6.17 1.12 -17.51
N ARG A 153 7.12 0.40 -16.93
CA ARG A 153 6.99 -1.05 -16.63
C ARG A 153 7.30 -1.36 -15.16
N PRO A 154 6.67 -2.37 -14.53
CA PRO A 154 7.04 -2.79 -13.18
C PRO A 154 8.50 -3.26 -13.11
N VAL A 155 9.11 -3.14 -11.92
CA VAL A 155 10.47 -3.62 -11.61
C VAL A 155 10.46 -4.86 -10.73
#